data_AF-A0A1F8Q8D1-F1
#
_entry.id   AF-A0A1F8Q8D1-F1
#
_cell.length_a   1.000
_cell.length_b   1.000
_cell.length_c   1.000
_cell.angle_alpha   90.00
_cell.angle_beta   90.00
_cell.angle_gamma   90.00
#
_symmetry.space_group_name_H-M   'P 1'
#
loop_
_entity.id
_entity.type
_entity.pdbx_description
1 polymer ?
#
loop_
_entity_poly.entity_id
_entity_poly.type
_entity_poly.pdbx_seq_one_letter_code
_entity_poly.pdbx_strand_id
1 'polypeptide(L)'
;MFINYLDEGNYFGIEPNKWLIEEAITSQVGQDLIRIKKPQFDYNSEFDTSVFSREFDFILAQSIFSHASFDLVRIALHNSKDSLKRDGLIAANFAIGKGDSKGSRWVYPDLVNYNQETIKRLADDAGLQIIGIPWYHPRLTWFLFTKERKRLPDRTMLRYLTGAVLYDNAFLESWSFRHKIFRDIRNQIGLLLPEQFKTAIKKIIRFKKPEY
;
A
#
# COMPACT_ATOMS: atom_id res chain seq x y z
N MET A 1 1.48 12.32 -8.68
CA MET A 1 0.60 12.84 -7.61
C MET A 1 -0.84 12.91 -8.12
N PHE A 2 -1.80 12.35 -7.38
CA PHE A 2 -3.18 12.11 -7.85
C PHE A 2 -4.02 13.37 -8.04
N ILE A 3 -3.73 14.44 -7.29
CA ILE A 3 -4.47 15.71 -7.35
C ILE A 3 -4.63 16.29 -8.77
N ASN A 4 -3.67 16.04 -9.67
CA ASN A 4 -3.70 16.51 -11.07
C ASN A 4 -4.84 15.87 -11.89
N TYR A 5 -5.32 14.69 -11.49
CA TYR A 5 -6.31 13.91 -12.24
C TYR A 5 -7.73 14.05 -11.69
N LEU A 6 -7.92 14.80 -10.60
CA LEU A 6 -9.23 15.03 -10.00
C LEU A 6 -9.77 16.38 -10.47
N ASP A 7 -11.06 16.67 -10.34
CA ASP A 7 -11.61 18.02 -10.58
C ASP A 7 -11.28 18.99 -9.44
N GLU A 8 -11.56 20.29 -9.64
CA GLU A 8 -11.45 21.29 -8.57
C GLU A 8 -12.29 20.88 -7.35
N GLY A 9 -11.72 21.01 -6.14
CA GLY A 9 -12.41 20.74 -4.87
C GLY A 9 -12.60 19.25 -4.55
N ASN A 10 -12.01 18.34 -5.33
CA ASN A 10 -12.19 16.89 -5.17
C ASN A 10 -10.96 16.17 -4.59
N TYR A 11 -9.97 16.89 -4.07
CA TYR A 11 -8.83 16.29 -3.35
C TYR A 11 -8.84 16.68 -1.88
N PHE A 12 -8.70 15.68 -1.02
CA PHE A 12 -8.69 15.82 0.43
C PHE A 12 -7.51 15.01 0.99
N GLY A 13 -6.79 15.56 1.97
CA GLY A 13 -5.65 14.89 2.58
C GLY A 13 -5.63 15.05 4.10
N ILE A 14 -5.39 13.94 4.81
CA ILE A 14 -5.09 13.94 6.24
C ILE A 14 -3.59 13.68 6.38
N GLU A 15 -2.87 14.61 7.01
CA GLU A 15 -1.45 14.47 7.32
C GLU A 15 -1.15 15.22 8.63
N PRO A 16 -0.80 14.52 9.72
CA PRO A 16 -0.52 15.16 11.01
C PRO A 16 0.60 16.20 10.97
N ASN A 17 1.58 16.00 10.09
CA ASN A 17 2.73 16.87 9.96
C ASN A 17 2.46 17.96 8.93
N LYS A 18 1.80 19.05 9.33
CA LYS A 18 1.49 20.20 8.47
C LYS A 18 2.67 20.67 7.60
N TRP A 19 3.87 20.67 8.17
CA TRP A 19 5.08 21.10 7.45
C TRP A 19 5.39 20.23 6.22
N LEU A 20 5.01 18.94 6.19
CA LEU A 20 5.18 18.08 5.01
C LEU A 20 4.30 18.55 3.84
N ILE A 21 3.07 18.99 4.13
CA ILE A 21 2.17 19.54 3.11
C ILE A 21 2.76 20.86 2.59
N GLU A 22 3.19 21.75 3.48
CA GLU A 22 3.78 23.05 3.11
C GLU A 22 5.04 22.87 2.24
N GLU A 23 5.91 21.92 2.61
CA GLU A 23 7.12 21.59 1.85
C GLU A 23 6.77 20.97 0.48
N ALA A 24 5.79 20.06 0.42
CA ALA A 24 5.35 19.49 -0.85
C ALA A 24 4.78 20.58 -1.80
N ILE A 25 4.00 21.52 -1.26
CA ILE A 25 3.49 22.67 -2.01
C ILE A 25 4.63 23.53 -2.55
N THR A 26 5.61 23.84 -1.70
CA THR A 26 6.70 24.76 -2.05
C THR A 26 7.70 24.13 -3.02
N SER A 27 8.08 22.88 -2.78
CA SER A 27 9.24 22.25 -3.41
C SER A 27 8.89 21.24 -4.51
N GLN A 28 7.64 20.77 -4.60
CA GLN A 28 7.26 19.72 -5.56
C GLN A 28 6.17 20.14 -6.55
N VAL A 29 5.17 20.90 -6.11
CA VAL A 29 3.91 21.03 -6.88
C VAL A 29 3.52 22.46 -7.22
N GLY A 30 4.01 23.44 -6.47
CA GLY A 30 3.75 24.85 -6.66
C GLY A 30 2.37 25.30 -6.19
N GLN A 31 2.24 26.61 -5.95
CA GLN A 31 1.00 27.25 -5.51
C GLN A 31 -0.10 27.24 -6.58
N ASP A 32 0.27 27.16 -7.85
CA ASP A 32 -0.67 27.12 -8.97
C ASP A 32 -1.58 25.89 -8.89
N LEU A 33 -1.02 24.75 -8.49
CA LEU A 33 -1.82 23.54 -8.32
C LEU A 33 -2.84 23.69 -7.20
N ILE A 34 -2.47 24.34 -6.10
CA ILE A 34 -3.39 24.61 -4.98
C ILE A 34 -4.48 25.59 -5.42
N ARG A 35 -4.12 26.63 -6.17
CA ARG A 35 -5.07 27.61 -6.73
C ARG A 35 -6.09 26.95 -7.67
N ILE A 36 -5.65 26.06 -8.56
CA ILE A 36 -6.49 25.44 -9.59
C ILE A 36 -7.30 24.26 -9.01
N LYS A 37 -6.69 23.44 -8.16
CA LYS A 37 -7.33 22.21 -7.65
C LYS A 37 -8.09 22.42 -6.35
N LYS A 38 -7.81 23.49 -5.60
CA LYS A 38 -8.41 23.82 -4.31
C LYS A 38 -8.52 22.60 -3.37
N PRO A 39 -7.41 21.87 -3.12
CA PRO A 39 -7.45 20.74 -2.21
C PRO A 39 -7.77 21.20 -0.78
N GLN A 40 -8.36 20.30 0.01
CA GLN A 40 -8.57 20.51 1.44
C GLN A 40 -7.65 19.59 2.23
N PHE A 41 -7.09 20.11 3.33
CA PHE A 41 -6.21 19.36 4.20
C PHE A 41 -6.64 19.49 5.65
N ASP A 42 -6.48 18.40 6.40
CA ASP A 42 -6.62 18.38 7.85
C ASP A 42 -5.38 17.71 8.47
N TYR A 43 -5.03 18.13 9.68
CA TYR A 43 -3.78 17.73 10.35
C TYR A 43 -4.03 16.84 11.58
N ASN A 44 -5.21 16.22 11.67
CA ASN A 44 -5.49 15.24 12.71
C ASN A 44 -4.63 13.96 12.55
N SER A 45 -4.32 13.34 13.69
CA SER A 45 -3.58 12.07 13.83
C SER A 45 -4.47 10.86 14.15
N GLU A 46 -5.77 11.09 14.22
CA GLU A 46 -6.81 10.18 14.65
C GLU A 46 -7.44 9.40 13.49
N PHE A 47 -6.98 9.67 12.25
CA PHE A 47 -7.60 9.20 11.02
C PHE A 47 -9.07 9.60 10.92
N ASP A 48 -9.44 10.75 11.47
CA ASP A 48 -10.81 11.24 11.44
C ASP A 48 -11.11 11.85 10.07
N THR A 49 -11.88 11.13 9.26
CA THR A 49 -12.33 11.56 7.94
C THR A 49 -13.61 12.39 7.98
N SER A 50 -14.30 12.44 9.13
CA SER A 50 -15.54 13.19 9.30
C SER A 50 -15.34 14.71 9.25
N VAL A 51 -14.10 15.16 9.52
CA VAL A 51 -13.67 16.57 9.43
C VAL A 51 -14.01 17.23 8.09
N PHE A 52 -14.07 16.46 7.01
CA PHE A 52 -14.41 16.97 5.68
C PHE A 52 -15.91 17.00 5.38
N SER A 53 -16.75 16.38 6.24
CA SER A 53 -18.19 16.27 6.04
C SER A 53 -18.58 15.79 4.62
N ARG A 54 -17.84 14.80 4.11
CA ARG A 54 -17.91 14.35 2.72
C ARG A 54 -17.87 12.82 2.61
N GLU A 55 -18.54 12.29 1.61
CA GLU A 55 -18.35 10.90 1.16
C GLU A 55 -17.44 10.83 -0.07
N PHE A 56 -16.55 9.83 -0.09
CA PHE A 56 -15.50 9.67 -1.10
C PHE A 56 -15.76 8.48 -2.04
N ASP A 57 -15.50 8.69 -3.33
CA ASP A 57 -15.45 7.60 -4.33
C ASP A 57 -14.21 6.73 -4.13
N PHE A 58 -13.10 7.34 -3.74
CA PHE A 58 -11.82 6.68 -3.52
C PHE A 58 -11.15 7.21 -2.25
N ILE A 59 -10.58 6.31 -1.46
CA ILE A 59 -9.69 6.63 -0.33
C ILE A 59 -8.38 5.87 -0.55
N LEU A 60 -7.25 6.53 -0.35
CA LEU A 60 -5.92 5.95 -0.59
C LEU A 60 -5.05 6.04 0.66
N ALA A 61 -4.54 4.91 1.12
CA ALA A 61 -3.59 4.80 2.23
C ALA A 61 -2.29 4.13 1.73
N GLN A 62 -1.49 4.89 0.97
CA GLN A 62 -0.21 4.41 0.45
C GLN A 62 0.89 4.59 1.50
N SER A 63 1.52 3.48 1.91
CA SER A 63 2.60 3.46 2.91
C SER A 63 2.19 4.10 4.24
N ILE A 64 0.92 3.95 4.62
CA ILE A 64 0.38 4.39 5.91
C ILE A 64 0.20 3.17 6.81
N PHE A 65 -0.57 2.17 6.35
CA PHE A 65 -0.85 0.96 7.14
C PHE A 65 0.36 0.04 7.29
N SER A 66 1.44 0.26 6.55
CA SER A 66 2.72 -0.42 6.78
C SER A 66 3.47 0.08 8.02
N HIS A 67 3.02 1.18 8.63
CA HIS A 67 3.62 1.85 9.80
C HIS A 67 2.64 2.00 10.97
N ALA A 68 1.35 1.81 10.74
CA ALA A 68 0.31 1.85 11.76
C ALA A 68 0.19 0.50 12.49
N SER A 69 -0.21 0.51 13.76
CA SER A 69 -0.51 -0.70 14.52
C SER A 69 -1.86 -1.32 14.12
N PHE A 70 -2.18 -2.51 14.64
CA PHE A 70 -3.50 -3.12 14.46
C PHE A 70 -4.63 -2.17 14.87
N ASP A 71 -4.54 -1.56 16.05
CA ASP A 71 -5.58 -0.68 16.58
C ASP A 71 -5.77 0.58 15.73
N LEU A 72 -4.67 1.15 15.25
CA LEU A 72 -4.70 2.33 14.38
C LEU A 72 -5.33 2.00 13.01
N VAL A 73 -4.97 0.86 12.40
CA VAL A 73 -5.60 0.44 11.14
C VAL A 73 -7.09 0.16 11.34
N ARG A 74 -7.47 -0.46 12.48
CA ARG A 74 -8.88 -0.70 12.81
C ARG A 74 -9.67 0.63 12.84
N ILE A 75 -9.18 1.63 13.56
CA ILE A 75 -9.79 2.97 13.63
C ILE A 75 -9.86 3.59 12.23
N ALA A 76 -8.75 3.58 11.49
CA ALA A 76 -8.68 4.17 10.16
C ALA A 76 -9.66 3.53 9.18
N LEU A 77 -9.84 2.21 9.21
CA LEU A 77 -10.80 1.51 8.34
C LEU A 77 -12.25 1.81 8.71
N HIS A 78 -12.60 1.92 10.00
CA HIS A 78 -13.93 2.34 10.42
C HIS A 78 -14.25 3.75 9.94
N ASN A 79 -13.39 4.72 10.24
CA ASN A 79 -13.58 6.11 9.82
C ASN A 79 -13.66 6.21 8.29
N SER A 80 -12.73 5.54 7.59
CA SER A 80 -12.74 5.50 6.12
C SER A 80 -14.04 4.93 5.57
N LYS A 81 -14.57 3.84 6.15
CA LYS A 81 -15.86 3.28 5.73
C LYS A 81 -16.99 4.29 5.93
N ASP A 82 -17.03 4.98 7.05
CA ASP A 82 -18.11 5.91 7.37
C ASP A 82 -18.16 7.08 6.39
N SER A 83 -17.00 7.52 5.89
CA SER A 83 -16.87 8.52 4.82
C SER A 83 -16.76 7.92 3.41
N LEU A 84 -16.93 6.61 3.20
CA LEU A 84 -16.87 6.01 1.86
C LEU A 84 -18.25 5.98 1.21
N LYS A 85 -18.39 6.38 -0.05
CA LYS A 85 -19.63 6.13 -0.79
C LYS A 85 -19.95 4.65 -0.87
N ARG A 86 -21.23 4.30 -1.09
CA ARG A 86 -21.69 2.91 -1.17
C ARG A 86 -20.91 2.06 -2.19
N ASP A 87 -20.56 2.64 -3.32
CA ASP A 87 -19.82 2.01 -4.41
C ASP A 87 -18.33 2.41 -4.46
N GLY A 88 -17.84 3.08 -3.41
CA GLY A 88 -16.46 3.55 -3.30
C GLY A 88 -15.44 2.43 -3.04
N LEU A 89 -14.17 2.77 -3.23
CA LEU A 89 -13.02 1.89 -3.01
C LEU A 89 -11.99 2.53 -2.07
N ILE A 90 -11.54 1.77 -1.08
CA ILE A 90 -10.34 2.10 -0.31
C ILE A 90 -9.19 1.27 -0.89
N ALA A 91 -8.11 1.91 -1.32
CA ALA A 91 -6.88 1.25 -1.71
C ALA A 91 -5.81 1.48 -0.64
N ALA A 92 -5.27 0.41 -0.09
CA ALA A 92 -4.22 0.51 0.92
C ALA A 92 -3.17 -0.57 0.72
N ASN A 93 -1.95 -0.32 1.18
CA ASN A 93 -0.89 -1.31 1.14
C ASN A 93 -0.36 -1.65 2.53
N PHE A 94 0.06 -2.90 2.68
CA PHE A 94 0.50 -3.49 3.94
C PHE A 94 1.83 -4.20 3.75
N ALA A 95 2.67 -4.24 4.80
CA ALA A 95 3.79 -5.16 4.85
C ALA A 95 3.28 -6.54 5.30
N ILE A 96 3.39 -7.55 4.44
CA ILE A 96 2.94 -8.91 4.75
C ILE A 96 4.09 -9.70 5.39
N GLY A 97 3.82 -10.29 6.54
CA GLY A 97 4.76 -11.15 7.27
C GLY A 97 4.14 -12.50 7.63
N LYS A 98 4.97 -13.40 8.19
CA LYS A 98 4.51 -14.70 8.69
C LYS A 98 3.62 -14.58 9.93
N GLY A 99 3.70 -13.47 10.65
CA GLY A 99 2.91 -13.14 11.82
C GLY A 99 2.79 -11.64 11.98
N ASP A 100 1.95 -11.23 12.93
CA ASP A 100 1.70 -9.82 13.21
C ASP A 100 2.81 -9.23 14.08
N SER A 101 3.25 -8.02 13.74
CA SER A 101 4.09 -7.21 14.61
C SER A 101 3.33 -6.88 15.90
N LYS A 102 4.04 -6.84 17.03
CA LYS A 102 3.47 -6.43 18.32
C LYS A 102 3.58 -4.91 18.50
N GLY A 103 2.64 -4.34 19.25
CA GLY A 103 2.61 -2.92 19.60
C GLY A 103 1.31 -2.24 19.18
N SER A 104 1.06 -1.06 19.74
CA SER A 104 -0.18 -0.30 19.54
C SER A 104 0.05 1.08 18.92
N ARG A 105 1.30 1.44 18.59
CA ARG A 105 1.69 2.79 18.15
C ARG A 105 2.13 2.82 16.68
N TRP A 106 2.18 4.02 16.11
CA TRP A 106 2.86 4.30 14.85
C TRP A 106 4.36 4.00 14.96
N VAL A 107 4.93 3.35 13.95
CA VAL A 107 6.37 3.07 13.86
C VAL A 107 6.90 3.49 12.49
N TYR A 108 7.91 4.36 12.50
CA TYR A 108 8.63 4.78 11.31
C TYR A 108 10.09 5.06 11.70
N PRO A 109 11.11 4.65 10.91
CA PRO A 109 11.02 4.08 9.56
C PRO A 109 10.78 2.56 9.49
N ASP A 110 10.62 1.90 10.64
CA ASP A 110 10.34 0.46 10.72
C ASP A 110 8.94 0.08 10.22
N LEU A 111 8.73 -1.21 9.94
CA LEU A 111 7.45 -1.73 9.43
C LEU A 111 6.66 -2.50 10.48
N VAL A 112 5.34 -2.35 10.42
CA VAL A 112 4.38 -3.27 11.04
C VAL A 112 4.05 -4.36 10.04
N ASN A 113 4.45 -5.60 10.34
CA ASN A 113 4.09 -6.76 9.53
C ASN A 113 2.72 -7.27 9.93
N TYR A 114 1.94 -7.70 8.94
CA TYR A 114 0.63 -8.29 9.13
C TYR A 114 0.58 -9.69 8.53
N ASN A 115 -0.03 -10.62 9.25
CA ASN A 115 -0.56 -11.82 8.65
C ASN A 115 -1.78 -11.45 7.78
N GLN A 116 -1.93 -12.08 6.61
CA GLN A 116 -3.05 -11.79 5.70
C GLN A 116 -4.42 -12.02 6.36
N GLU A 117 -4.52 -12.98 7.28
CA GLU A 117 -5.77 -13.30 7.96
C GLU A 117 -6.14 -12.20 8.96
N THR A 118 -5.14 -11.49 9.49
CA THR A 118 -5.35 -10.32 10.33
C THR A 118 -5.89 -9.15 9.53
N ILE A 119 -5.42 -8.93 8.31
CA ILE A 119 -5.96 -7.89 7.40
C ILE A 119 -7.42 -8.20 7.03
N LYS A 120 -7.74 -9.48 6.77
CA LYS A 120 -9.13 -9.91 6.52
C LYS A 120 -10.02 -9.63 7.73
N ARG A 121 -9.58 -9.98 8.94
CA ARG A 121 -10.32 -9.66 10.17
C ARG A 121 -10.54 -8.17 10.35
N LEU A 122 -9.52 -7.34 10.10
CA LEU A 122 -9.66 -5.87 10.14
C LEU A 122 -10.72 -5.35 9.16
N ALA A 123 -10.80 -5.93 7.95
CA ALA A 123 -11.84 -5.60 6.99
C ALA A 123 -13.23 -6.05 7.47
N ASP A 124 -13.34 -7.29 7.94
CA ASP A 124 -14.59 -7.87 8.43
C ASP A 124 -15.13 -7.11 9.65
N ASP A 125 -14.26 -6.75 10.60
CA ASP A 125 -14.58 -5.95 11.79
C ASP A 125 -15.11 -4.56 11.41
N ALA A 126 -14.52 -3.94 10.38
CA ALA A 126 -15.04 -2.70 9.83
C ALA A 126 -16.36 -2.89 9.06
N GLY A 127 -16.71 -4.12 8.65
CA GLY A 127 -17.84 -4.41 7.77
C GLY A 127 -17.56 -4.06 6.31
N LEU A 128 -16.33 -4.30 5.85
CA LEU A 128 -15.85 -4.09 4.49
C LEU A 128 -15.53 -5.43 3.81
N GLN A 129 -15.79 -5.52 2.52
CA GLN A 129 -15.29 -6.58 1.65
C GLN A 129 -13.86 -6.26 1.24
N ILE A 130 -13.00 -7.28 1.10
CA ILE A 130 -11.58 -7.10 0.78
C ILE A 130 -11.08 -8.05 -0.33
N ILE A 131 -10.15 -7.57 -1.15
CA ILE A 131 -9.31 -8.42 -2.01
C ILE A 131 -7.89 -7.88 -2.11
N GLY A 132 -6.88 -8.77 -2.11
CA GLY A 132 -5.51 -8.40 -2.49
C GLY A 132 -5.39 -8.25 -4.01
N ILE A 133 -4.69 -7.22 -4.48
CA ILE A 133 -4.46 -7.01 -5.92
C ILE A 133 -2.97 -7.20 -6.27
N PRO A 134 -2.64 -7.68 -7.48
CA PRO A 134 -1.28 -8.03 -7.85
C PRO A 134 -0.44 -6.81 -8.26
N TRP A 135 -0.86 -5.59 -7.91
CA TRP A 135 -0.16 -4.38 -8.31
C TRP A 135 1.23 -4.39 -7.68
N TYR A 136 2.25 -4.34 -8.52
CA TYR A 136 3.61 -4.53 -8.07
C TYR A 136 4.04 -3.42 -7.11
N HIS A 137 4.65 -3.85 -6.00
CA HIS A 137 5.39 -2.99 -5.10
C HIS A 137 6.52 -3.83 -4.49
N PRO A 138 7.74 -3.27 -4.33
CA PRO A 138 8.91 -4.07 -3.93
C PRO A 138 8.80 -4.68 -2.53
N ARG A 139 8.06 -4.04 -1.62
CA ARG A 139 8.02 -4.39 -0.19
C ARG A 139 6.62 -4.58 0.41
N LEU A 140 5.58 -4.12 -0.27
CA LEU A 140 4.23 -4.00 0.29
C LEU A 140 3.26 -4.70 -0.65
N THR A 141 2.11 -5.09 -0.14
CA THR A 141 1.04 -5.71 -0.92
C THR A 141 -0.19 -4.82 -0.88
N TRP A 142 -0.78 -4.58 -2.05
CA TRP A 142 -1.99 -3.78 -2.18
C TRP A 142 -3.26 -4.59 -1.91
N PHE A 143 -4.20 -3.97 -1.24
CA PHE A 143 -5.55 -4.46 -0.99
C PHE A 143 -6.56 -3.39 -1.37
N LEU A 144 -7.70 -3.84 -1.89
CA LEU A 144 -8.88 -3.03 -2.10
C LEU A 144 -9.93 -3.42 -1.05
N PHE A 145 -10.57 -2.42 -0.47
CA PHE A 145 -11.69 -2.57 0.46
C PHE A 145 -12.91 -1.82 -0.07
N THR A 146 -14.11 -2.33 0.19
CA THR A 146 -15.37 -1.72 -0.27
C THR A 146 -16.57 -2.14 0.56
N LYS A 147 -17.64 -1.35 0.53
CA LYS A 147 -18.94 -1.73 1.13
C LYS A 147 -19.65 -2.81 0.31
N GLU A 148 -19.49 -2.81 -1.02
CA GLU A 148 -20.24 -3.69 -1.92
C GLU A 148 -19.33 -4.66 -2.69
N ARG A 149 -19.48 -5.97 -2.46
CA ARG A 149 -18.62 -7.01 -3.06
C ARG A 149 -18.50 -6.91 -4.60
N LYS A 150 -19.55 -6.46 -5.29
CA LYS A 150 -19.56 -6.27 -6.75
C LYS A 150 -18.56 -5.23 -7.26
N ARG A 151 -18.01 -4.39 -6.38
CA ARG A 151 -16.98 -3.39 -6.72
C ARG A 151 -15.56 -3.97 -6.67
N LEU A 152 -15.39 -5.17 -6.12
CA LEU A 152 -14.09 -5.85 -6.14
C LEU A 152 -13.83 -6.45 -7.53
N PRO A 153 -12.58 -6.37 -8.04
CA PRO A 153 -12.20 -6.98 -9.31
C PRO A 153 -12.37 -8.51 -9.27
N ASP A 154 -12.86 -9.06 -10.38
CA ASP A 154 -12.85 -10.51 -10.59
C ASP A 154 -11.49 -11.02 -11.08
N ARG A 155 -11.37 -12.35 -11.27
CA ARG A 155 -10.13 -12.99 -11.74
C ARG A 155 -9.64 -12.49 -13.09
N THR A 156 -10.54 -12.05 -13.97
CA THR A 156 -10.19 -11.52 -15.29
C THR A 156 -9.65 -10.10 -15.14
N MET A 157 -10.31 -9.26 -14.33
CA MET A 157 -9.89 -7.88 -14.05
C MET A 157 -8.52 -7.82 -13.36
N LEU A 158 -8.22 -8.75 -12.43
CA LEU A 158 -6.93 -8.79 -11.73
C LEU A 158 -5.71 -8.91 -12.67
N ARG A 159 -5.89 -9.44 -13.88
CA ARG A 159 -4.81 -9.55 -14.88
C ARG A 159 -4.30 -8.19 -15.37
N TYR A 160 -5.14 -7.15 -15.30
CA TYR A 160 -4.82 -5.79 -15.70
C TYR A 160 -4.27 -4.94 -14.55
N LEU A 161 -4.28 -5.46 -13.32
CA LEU A 161 -3.89 -4.73 -12.11
C LEU A 161 -2.50 -5.13 -11.62
N THR A 162 -1.58 -5.48 -12.52
CA THR A 162 -0.23 -5.96 -12.16
C THR A 162 0.78 -4.85 -11.95
N GLY A 163 0.58 -3.67 -12.55
CA GLY A 163 1.42 -2.49 -12.32
C GLY A 163 2.89 -2.68 -12.72
N ALA A 164 3.17 -3.38 -13.82
CA ALA A 164 4.52 -3.59 -14.33
C ALA A 164 5.26 -2.26 -14.53
N VAL A 165 6.45 -2.14 -13.95
CA VAL A 165 7.34 -0.99 -14.11
C VAL A 165 8.38 -1.34 -15.18
N LEU A 166 8.29 -0.66 -16.31
CA LEU A 166 9.16 -0.88 -17.46
C LEU A 166 10.38 0.05 -17.41
N TYR A 167 11.49 -0.41 -17.96
CA TYR A 167 12.72 0.38 -18.16
C TYR A 167 13.45 0.85 -16.90
N ASP A 168 13.04 0.40 -15.71
CA ASP A 168 13.79 0.60 -14.47
C ASP A 168 14.32 -0.75 -13.94
N ASN A 169 15.64 -0.87 -13.94
CA ASN A 169 16.34 -2.08 -13.52
C ASN A 169 16.12 -2.42 -12.03
N ALA A 170 15.79 -1.43 -11.18
CA ALA A 170 15.45 -1.67 -9.79
C ALA A 170 14.14 -2.46 -9.62
N PHE A 171 13.29 -2.47 -10.66
CA PHE A 171 11.96 -3.08 -10.64
C PHE A 171 11.76 -4.17 -11.70
N LEU A 172 12.83 -4.85 -12.13
CA LEU A 172 12.76 -5.99 -13.08
C LEU A 172 11.80 -7.09 -12.60
N GLU A 173 11.66 -7.28 -11.29
CA GLU A 173 10.72 -8.25 -10.70
C GLU A 173 9.25 -7.95 -11.02
N SER A 174 8.91 -6.71 -11.39
CA SER A 174 7.53 -6.29 -11.69
C SER A 174 6.94 -6.93 -12.94
N TRP A 175 7.78 -7.37 -13.89
CA TRP A 175 7.34 -7.97 -15.15
C TRP A 175 8.09 -9.26 -15.53
N SER A 176 9.24 -9.56 -14.92
CA SER A 176 9.97 -10.80 -15.20
C SER A 176 9.49 -11.98 -14.33
N PHE A 177 8.79 -12.93 -14.96
CA PHE A 177 8.43 -14.22 -14.36
C PHE A 177 9.62 -15.04 -13.82
N ARG A 178 10.79 -14.97 -14.48
CA ARG A 178 12.01 -15.70 -14.08
C ARG A 178 12.52 -15.23 -12.70
N HIS A 179 12.66 -13.93 -12.49
CA HIS A 179 13.12 -13.36 -11.22
C HIS A 179 12.16 -13.63 -10.05
N LYS A 180 10.84 -13.63 -10.29
CA LYS A 180 9.83 -13.97 -9.27
C LYS A 180 10.03 -15.39 -8.71
N ILE A 181 10.22 -16.36 -9.59
CA ILE A 181 10.51 -17.76 -9.23
C ILE A 181 11.83 -17.88 -8.45
N PHE A 182 12.90 -17.21 -8.89
CA PHE A 182 14.21 -17.28 -8.23
C PHE A 182 14.18 -16.74 -6.78
N ARG A 183 13.37 -15.70 -6.51
CA ARG A 183 13.20 -15.15 -5.16
C ARG A 183 12.41 -16.09 -4.25
N ASP A 184 11.32 -16.67 -4.73
CA ASP A 184 10.50 -17.61 -3.97
C ASP A 184 11.29 -18.89 -3.62
N ILE A 185 12.08 -19.40 -4.58
CA ILE A 185 13.02 -20.50 -4.37
C ILE A 185 14.10 -20.11 -3.36
N ARG A 186 14.73 -18.93 -3.47
CA ARG A 186 15.75 -18.48 -2.52
C ARG A 186 15.21 -18.33 -1.09
N ASN A 187 14.00 -17.81 -0.95
CA ASN A 187 13.33 -17.67 0.35
C ASN A 187 13.00 -19.04 0.95
N GLN A 188 12.54 -20.01 0.15
CA GLN A 188 12.31 -21.38 0.63
C GLN A 188 13.61 -22.14 0.94
N ILE A 189 14.64 -22.01 0.11
CA ILE A 189 15.92 -22.71 0.26
C ILE A 189 16.74 -22.15 1.45
N GLY A 190 16.70 -20.83 1.67
CA GLY A 190 17.35 -20.20 2.83
C GLY A 190 16.79 -20.66 4.18
N LEU A 191 15.57 -21.21 4.19
CA LEU A 191 14.87 -21.76 5.35
C LEU A 191 15.13 -23.26 5.57
N LEU A 192 15.70 -23.99 4.60
CA LEU A 192 15.84 -25.46 4.63
C LEU A 192 17.28 -25.99 4.53
N LEU A 193 18.27 -25.16 4.18
CA LEU A 193 19.65 -25.65 4.03
C LEU A 193 20.51 -25.43 5.28
N PRO A 194 21.21 -26.50 5.75
CA PRO A 194 22.31 -26.36 6.71
C PRO A 194 23.39 -25.39 6.20
N GLU A 195 24.00 -24.60 7.10
CA GLU A 195 24.96 -23.53 6.78
C GLU A 195 26.05 -23.93 5.77
N GLN A 196 26.53 -25.17 5.85
CA GLN A 196 27.54 -25.74 4.95
C GLN A 196 27.17 -25.73 3.45
N PHE A 197 25.88 -25.72 3.09
CA PHE A 197 25.43 -25.68 1.70
C PHE A 197 25.21 -24.26 1.15
N LYS A 198 25.14 -23.23 2.01
CA LYS A 198 24.95 -21.83 1.59
C LYS A 198 26.14 -21.29 0.79
N THR A 199 27.34 -21.80 1.08
CA THR A 199 28.60 -21.37 0.43
C THR A 199 28.72 -21.88 -1.01
N ALA A 200 28.23 -23.07 -1.31
CA ALA A 200 28.23 -23.65 -2.65
C ALA A 200 27.28 -22.91 -3.61
N ILE A 201 26.11 -22.52 -3.12
CA ILE A 201 25.11 -21.78 -3.91
C ILE A 201 25.58 -20.35 -4.23
N LYS A 202 26.25 -19.67 -3.28
CA LYS A 202 26.88 -18.35 -3.55
C LYS A 202 27.90 -18.41 -4.70
N LYS A 203 28.62 -19.52 -4.84
CA LYS A 203 29.62 -19.73 -5.90
C LYS A 203 28.97 -19.91 -7.28
N ILE A 204 27.85 -20.65 -7.34
CA ILE A 204 27.08 -20.87 -8.58
C ILE A 204 26.38 -19.60 -9.07
N ILE A 205 25.86 -18.78 -8.16
CA ILE A 205 25.20 -17.50 -8.50
C ILE A 205 26.21 -16.47 -9.02
N ARG A 206 27.45 -16.48 -8.51
CA ARG A 206 28.52 -15.57 -8.96
C ARG A 206 28.96 -15.84 -10.41
N PHE A 207 28.84 -17.07 -10.90
CA PHE A 207 29.22 -17.47 -12.25
C PHE A 207 28.16 -17.17 -13.34
N LYS A 208 26.97 -16.67 -12.96
CA LYS A 208 25.85 -16.46 -13.90
C LYS A 208 25.35 -15.02 -13.98
N LYS A 209 26.12 -14.01 -13.56
CA LYS A 209 25.84 -12.63 -13.94
C LYS A 209 26.16 -12.47 -15.44
N PRO A 210 25.18 -12.19 -16.32
CA PRO A 210 25.50 -11.67 -17.64
C PRO A 210 25.99 -10.24 -17.46
N GLU A 211 27.10 -9.88 -18.10
CA GLU A 211 27.46 -8.49 -18.34
C GLU A 211 26.53 -7.95 -19.43
N TYR A 212 25.46 -7.24 -19.05
CA TYR A 212 24.83 -6.15 -19.81
C TYR A 212 24.03 -5.28 -18.84
#